data_AF-A0A935PWB3-F1
#
_entry.id   AF-A0A935PWB3-F1
#
_cell.length_a   1.000
_cell.length_b   1.000
_cell.length_c   1.000
_cell.angle_alpha   90.00
_cell.angle_beta   90.00
_cell.angle_gamma   90.00
#
_symmetry.space_group_name_H-M   'P 1'
#
loop_
_entity.id
_entity.type
_entity.pdbx_description
1 polymer ?
#
loop_
_entity_poly.entity_id
_entity_poly.type
_entity_poly.pdbx_seq_one_letter_code
_entity_poly.pdbx_strand_id
1 'polypeptide(L)'
;MSVEKFFQRRAMTWVVLGVLAVGAVSPLAFGGARLPQWLEVVLGGLMSGVLYSLVAIGLVLIFKASGVFNFAQGAMVLFAALSLVRLMAWMPLPVALAATVAIMVALAWLIERLVLRPLVNQRSPSSSSWRPSA
;
A
#
# COMPACT_ATOMS: atom_id res chain seq x y z
N MET A 1 -23.41 18.68 -6.60
CA MET A 1 -22.49 17.72 -7.27
C MET A 1 -22.26 18.25 -8.69
N SER A 2 -21.02 18.58 -9.07
CA SER A 2 -20.74 19.30 -10.33
C SER A 2 -20.95 18.41 -11.57
N VAL A 3 -21.53 18.96 -12.65
CA VAL A 3 -21.87 18.26 -13.92
C VAL A 3 -20.67 17.51 -14.50
N GLU A 4 -19.47 18.06 -14.32
CA GLU A 4 -18.21 17.46 -14.75
C GLU A 4 -17.86 16.17 -13.99
N LYS A 5 -18.14 16.12 -12.67
CA LYS A 5 -17.97 14.89 -11.86
C LYS A 5 -18.98 13.81 -12.26
N PHE A 6 -20.16 14.20 -12.73
CA PHE A 6 -21.16 13.26 -13.26
C PHE A 6 -20.71 12.69 -14.61
N PHE A 7 -20.22 13.52 -15.52
CA PHE A 7 -19.70 13.08 -16.81
C PHE A 7 -18.47 12.18 -16.65
N GLN A 8 -17.54 12.54 -15.76
CA GLN A 8 -16.39 11.72 -15.38
C GLN A 8 -16.80 10.34 -14.82
N ARG A 9 -17.78 10.30 -13.91
CA ARG A 9 -18.29 9.02 -13.37
C ARG A 9 -18.85 8.14 -14.48
N ARG A 10 -19.65 8.73 -15.38
CA ARG A 10 -20.28 8.01 -16.49
C ARG A 10 -19.24 7.54 -17.52
N ALA A 11 -18.27 8.37 -17.84
CA ALA A 11 -17.14 8.03 -18.71
C ALA A 11 -16.33 6.86 -18.13
N MET A 12 -16.05 6.86 -16.81
CA MET A 12 -15.33 5.75 -16.18
C MET A 12 -16.13 4.45 -16.22
N THR A 13 -17.46 4.50 -16.04
CA THR A 13 -18.33 3.33 -16.25
C THR A 13 -18.26 2.81 -17.68
N TRP A 14 -18.29 3.70 -18.68
CA TRP A 14 -18.19 3.31 -20.09
C TRP A 14 -16.81 2.74 -20.46
N VAL A 15 -15.72 3.27 -19.88
CA VAL A 15 -14.37 2.72 -20.05
C VAL A 15 -14.29 1.31 -19.47
N VAL A 16 -14.80 1.10 -18.25
CA VAL A 16 -14.81 -0.24 -17.62
C VAL A 16 -15.63 -1.22 -18.45
N LEU A 17 -16.83 -0.83 -18.90
CA LEU A 17 -17.67 -1.67 -19.76
C LEU A 17 -17.00 -1.97 -21.11
N GLY A 18 -16.28 -1.00 -21.69
CA GLY A 18 -15.51 -1.18 -22.91
C GLY A 18 -14.37 -2.19 -22.75
N VAL A 19 -13.59 -2.08 -21.68
CA VAL A 19 -12.50 -3.03 -21.36
C VAL A 19 -13.05 -4.45 -21.16
N LEU A 20 -14.18 -4.59 -20.46
CA LEU A 20 -14.85 -5.87 -20.26
C LEU A 20 -15.36 -6.47 -21.58
N ALA A 21 -15.96 -5.65 -22.46
CA ALA A 21 -16.46 -6.08 -23.75
C ALA A 21 -15.33 -6.49 -24.72
N VAL A 22 -14.20 -5.78 -24.71
CA VAL A 22 -13.01 -6.16 -25.50
C VAL A 22 -12.45 -7.49 -25.00
N GLY A 23 -12.32 -7.66 -23.68
CA GLY A 23 -11.91 -8.93 -23.08
C GLY A 23 -12.84 -10.08 -23.43
N ALA A 24 -14.15 -9.82 -23.51
CA ALA A 24 -15.18 -10.79 -23.88
C ALA A 24 -15.09 -11.31 -25.32
N VAL A 25 -14.78 -10.42 -26.26
CA VAL A 25 -14.85 -10.69 -27.72
C VAL A 25 -13.48 -11.07 -28.29
N SER A 26 -12.39 -10.71 -27.61
CA SER A 26 -11.03 -11.08 -28.02
C SER A 26 -10.76 -12.58 -28.25
N PRO A 27 -11.39 -13.56 -27.55
CA PRO A 27 -11.21 -14.97 -27.90
C PRO A 27 -11.85 -15.36 -29.24
N LEU A 28 -12.87 -14.62 -29.68
CA LEU A 28 -13.54 -14.84 -30.97
C LEU A 28 -12.71 -14.27 -32.13
N ALA A 29 -11.96 -13.20 -31.87
CA ALA A 29 -11.12 -12.54 -32.87
C ALA A 29 -9.71 -13.15 -33.00
N PHE A 30 -9.16 -13.72 -31.92
CA PHE A 30 -7.75 -14.16 -31.87
C PHE A 30 -7.57 -15.62 -31.44
N GLY A 31 -8.61 -16.46 -31.62
CA GLY A 31 -8.71 -17.86 -31.16
C GLY A 31 -7.39 -18.58 -30.97
N GLY A 32 -6.97 -18.76 -29.70
CA GLY A 32 -5.68 -19.37 -29.35
C GLY A 32 -5.35 -19.53 -27.86
N ALA A 33 -6.32 -19.38 -26.94
CA ALA A 33 -6.03 -19.52 -25.52
C ALA A 33 -6.20 -20.98 -25.03
N ARG A 34 -5.16 -21.52 -24.36
CA ARG A 34 -5.16 -22.87 -23.74
C ARG A 34 -6.13 -22.97 -22.54
N LEU A 35 -6.60 -21.84 -22.00
CA LEU A 35 -7.62 -21.73 -20.96
C LEU A 35 -8.74 -20.78 -21.43
N PRO A 36 -9.99 -20.94 -20.96
CA PRO A 36 -11.05 -20.00 -21.26
C PRO A 36 -10.68 -18.61 -20.72
N GLN A 37 -10.63 -17.59 -21.57
CA GLN A 37 -10.18 -16.24 -21.18
C GLN A 37 -11.00 -15.65 -20.02
N TRP A 38 -12.30 -15.97 -19.95
CA TRP A 38 -13.16 -15.62 -18.82
C TRP A 38 -12.62 -16.13 -17.48
N LEU A 39 -12.04 -17.33 -17.47
CA LEU A 39 -11.42 -17.91 -16.28
C LEU A 39 -10.15 -17.14 -15.88
N GLU A 40 -9.33 -16.71 -16.84
CA GLU A 40 -8.14 -15.90 -16.57
C GLU A 40 -8.50 -14.54 -15.96
N VAL A 41 -9.53 -13.88 -16.49
CA VAL A 41 -10.03 -12.59 -15.96
C VAL A 41 -10.59 -12.77 -14.54
N VAL A 42 -11.40 -13.82 -14.31
CA VAL A 42 -11.96 -14.11 -12.98
C VAL A 42 -10.85 -14.43 -11.98
N LEU A 43 -9.88 -15.29 -12.35
CA LEU A 43 -8.76 -15.65 -11.47
C LEU A 43 -7.84 -14.46 -11.21
N GLY A 44 -7.47 -13.69 -12.23
CA GLY A 44 -6.65 -12.48 -12.06
C GLY A 44 -7.33 -11.41 -11.21
N GLY A 45 -8.65 -11.24 -11.39
CA GLY A 45 -9.48 -10.37 -10.56
C GLY A 45 -9.54 -10.85 -9.10
N LEU A 46 -9.74 -12.15 -8.88
CA LEU A 46 -9.77 -12.74 -7.54
C LEU A 46 -8.42 -12.59 -6.83
N MET A 47 -7.31 -12.89 -7.51
CA MET A 47 -5.96 -12.74 -6.96
C MET A 47 -5.68 -11.30 -6.54
N SER A 48 -6.01 -10.34 -7.41
CA SER A 48 -5.86 -8.91 -7.11
C SER A 48 -6.74 -8.48 -5.93
N GLY A 49 -7.98 -8.95 -5.89
CA GLY A 49 -8.91 -8.68 -4.79
C GLY A 49 -8.38 -9.20 -3.46
N VAL A 50 -7.93 -10.45 -3.42
CA VAL A 50 -7.32 -11.08 -2.23
C VAL A 50 -6.11 -10.28 -1.74
N LEU A 51 -5.21 -9.86 -2.66
CA LEU A 51 -4.06 -9.03 -2.31
C LEU A 51 -4.47 -7.71 -1.64
N TYR A 52 -5.43 -6.98 -2.20
CA TYR A 52 -5.89 -5.72 -1.60
C TYR A 52 -6.63 -5.93 -0.28
N SER A 53 -7.43 -6.99 -0.16
CA SER A 53 -8.10 -7.35 1.10
C SER A 53 -7.10 -7.69 2.22
N LEU A 54 -6.05 -8.45 1.92
CA LEU A 54 -4.97 -8.76 2.86
C LEU A 54 -4.26 -7.50 3.36
N VAL A 55 -3.92 -6.59 2.45
CA VAL A 55 -3.30 -5.30 2.81
C VAL A 55 -4.24 -4.48 3.69
N ALA A 56 -5.53 -4.41 3.35
CA ALA A 56 -6.53 -3.71 4.14
C ALA A 56 -6.70 -4.31 5.55
N ILE A 57 -6.75 -5.64 5.66
CA ILE A 57 -6.81 -6.34 6.94
C ILE A 57 -5.58 -6.01 7.79
N GLY A 58 -4.38 -6.01 7.21
CA GLY A 58 -3.16 -5.62 7.91
C GLY A 58 -3.23 -4.20 8.49
N LEU A 59 -3.65 -3.22 7.69
CA LEU A 59 -3.83 -1.84 8.13
C LEU A 59 -4.86 -1.71 9.27
N VAL A 60 -6.00 -2.40 9.14
CA VAL A 60 -7.06 -2.39 10.16
C VAL A 60 -6.61 -3.05 11.46
N LEU A 61 -5.89 -4.17 11.39
CA LEU A 61 -5.40 -4.87 12.58
C LEU A 61 -4.37 -4.02 13.35
N ILE A 62 -3.46 -3.33 12.65
CA ILE A 62 -2.49 -2.42 13.27
C ILE A 62 -3.21 -1.28 14.00
N PHE A 63 -4.22 -0.68 13.37
CA PHE A 63 -4.99 0.39 13.99
C PHE A 63 -5.78 -0.10 15.22
N LYS A 64 -6.47 -1.23 15.10
CA LYS A 64 -7.23 -1.82 16.22
C LYS A 64 -6.35 -2.21 17.40
N ALA A 65 -5.11 -2.66 17.16
CA ALA A 65 -4.19 -3.06 18.21
C ALA A 65 -3.47 -1.87 18.88
N SER A 66 -3.06 -0.86 18.11
CA SER A 66 -2.28 0.28 18.63
C SER A 66 -3.14 1.43 19.17
N GLY A 67 -4.40 1.53 18.74
CA GLY A 67 -5.27 2.67 19.05
C GLY A 67 -4.84 3.98 18.38
N VAL A 68 -3.81 3.95 17.51
CA VAL A 68 -3.26 5.13 16.84
C VAL A 68 -3.07 4.83 15.35
N PHE A 69 -3.48 5.77 14.49
CA PHE A 69 -3.30 5.62 13.05
C PHE A 69 -1.86 5.96 12.63
N ASN A 70 -1.17 5.04 11.94
CA ASN A 70 0.17 5.26 11.43
C ASN A 70 0.15 6.03 10.09
N PHE A 71 0.35 7.35 10.16
CA PHE A 71 0.43 8.21 8.97
C PHE A 71 1.68 7.97 8.11
N ALA A 72 2.75 7.39 8.66
CA ALA A 72 3.99 7.15 7.93
C ALA A 72 3.94 5.90 7.04
N GLN A 73 2.97 5.01 7.23
CA GLN A 73 2.95 3.70 6.60
C GLN A 73 2.95 3.76 5.06
N GLY A 74 2.21 4.69 4.46
CA GLY A 74 2.21 4.88 3.01
C GLY A 74 3.55 5.35 2.46
N ALA A 75 4.17 6.34 3.10
CA ALA A 75 5.46 6.89 2.68
C ALA A 75 6.59 5.86 2.77
N MET A 76 6.60 5.04 3.83
CA MET A 76 7.60 3.99 4.02
C MET A 76 7.49 2.89 2.95
N VAL A 77 6.28 2.49 2.57
CA VAL A 77 6.06 1.50 1.49
C VAL A 77 6.50 2.06 0.13
N LEU A 78 6.16 3.32 -0.18
CA LEU A 78 6.59 3.96 -1.41
C LEU A 78 8.13 4.06 -1.49
N PHE A 79 8.77 4.48 -0.40
CA PHE A 79 10.23 4.58 -0.34
C PHE A 79 10.91 3.21 -0.53
N ALA A 80 10.37 2.16 0.08
CA ALA A 80 10.85 0.79 -0.13
C ALA A 80 10.72 0.36 -1.61
N ALA A 81 9.56 0.60 -2.22
CA ALA A 81 9.32 0.24 -3.62
C ALA A 81 10.25 0.99 -4.58
N LEU A 82 10.42 2.31 -4.40
CA LEU A 82 11.32 3.11 -5.24
C LEU A 82 12.79 2.70 -5.06
N SER A 83 13.20 2.38 -3.83
CA SER A 83 14.54 1.87 -3.55
C SER A 83 14.79 0.55 -4.27
N LEU A 84 13.83 -0.38 -4.21
CA LEU A 84 13.92 -1.66 -4.90
C LEU A 84 14.02 -1.49 -6.42
N VAL A 85 13.11 -0.72 -7.02
CA VAL A 85 13.10 -0.46 -8.47
C VAL A 85 14.41 0.20 -8.91
N ARG A 86 14.95 1.13 -8.11
CA ARG A 86 16.22 1.77 -8.43
C ARG A 86 17.39 0.79 -8.38
N LEU A 87 17.41 -0.12 -7.41
CA LEU A 87 18.48 -1.12 -7.26
C LEU A 87 18.41 -2.23 -8.31
N MET A 88 17.20 -2.63 -8.72
CA MET A 88 17.01 -3.60 -9.80
C MET A 88 17.65 -3.18 -11.14
N ALA A 89 17.94 -1.88 -11.32
CA ALA A 89 18.67 -1.40 -12.50
C ALA A 89 20.16 -1.81 -12.51
N TRP A 90 20.73 -2.21 -11.37
CA TRP A 90 22.17 -2.47 -11.22
C TRP A 90 22.50 -3.87 -10.71
N MET A 91 21.54 -4.58 -10.13
CA MET A 91 21.74 -5.87 -9.47
C MET A 91 20.51 -6.77 -9.61
N PRO A 92 20.68 -8.11 -9.55
CA PRO A 92 19.57 -9.04 -9.69
C PRO A 92 18.58 -8.95 -8.51
N LEU A 93 17.32 -9.34 -8.76
CA LEU A 93 16.20 -9.18 -7.82
C LEU A 93 16.49 -9.63 -6.38
N PRO A 94 17.10 -10.80 -6.11
CA PRO A 94 17.32 -11.23 -4.72
C PRO A 94 18.27 -10.30 -3.97
N VAL A 95 19.31 -9.81 -4.65
CA VAL A 95 20.31 -8.90 -4.07
C VAL A 95 19.71 -7.51 -3.89
N ALA A 96 18.95 -7.02 -4.88
CA ALA A 96 18.22 -5.76 -4.80
C ALA A 96 17.23 -5.75 -3.63
N LEU A 97 16.54 -6.86 -3.40
CA LEU A 97 15.58 -7.02 -2.32
C LEU A 97 16.26 -7.03 -0.96
N ALA A 98 17.35 -7.79 -0.79
CA ALA A 98 18.14 -7.78 0.43
C ALA A 98 18.72 -6.38 0.74
N ALA A 99 19.25 -5.69 -0.27
CA ALA A 99 19.76 -4.33 -0.13
C ALA A 99 18.64 -3.33 0.23
N THR A 100 17.44 -3.49 -0.34
CA THR A 100 16.29 -2.65 0.02
C THR A 100 15.88 -2.86 1.47
N VAL A 101 15.84 -4.11 1.95
CA VAL A 101 15.57 -4.40 3.36
C VAL A 101 16.62 -3.73 4.26
N ALA A 102 17.90 -3.82 3.90
CA ALA A 102 18.97 -3.15 4.66
C ALA A 102 18.79 -1.62 4.72
N ILE A 103 18.42 -1.00 3.59
CA ILE A 103 18.10 0.44 3.53
C ILE A 103 16.92 0.78 4.46
N MET A 104 15.85 -0.04 4.44
CA MET A 104 14.68 0.19 5.28
C MET A 104 14.99 0.03 6.77
N VAL A 105 15.84 -0.93 7.14
CA VAL A 105 16.33 -1.10 8.52
C VAL A 105 17.14 0.12 8.95
N ALA A 106 18.05 0.60 8.09
CA ALA A 106 18.83 1.81 8.37
C ALA A 106 17.94 3.05 8.55
N LEU A 107 16.90 3.19 7.71
CA LEU A 107 15.93 4.27 7.82
C LEU A 107 15.13 4.17 9.13
N ALA A 108 14.66 2.98 9.50
CA ALA A 108 13.95 2.76 10.75
C ALA A 108 14.82 3.11 11.96
N TRP A 109 16.09 2.68 11.97
CA TRP A 109 17.05 3.02 13.01
C TRP A 109 17.31 4.53 13.10
N LEU A 110 17.40 5.21 11.95
CA LEU A 110 17.58 6.66 11.90
C LEU A 110 16.35 7.40 12.48
N ILE A 111 15.14 6.97 12.13
CA ILE A 111 13.90 7.53 12.67
C ILE A 111 13.83 7.30 14.18
N GLU A 112 14.17 6.11 14.66
CA GLU A 112 14.22 5.84 16.10
C GLU A 112 15.18 6.81 16.79
N ARG A 113 16.40 6.97 16.25
CA ARG A 113 17.44 7.76 16.90
C ARG A 113 17.19 9.27 16.84
N LEU A 114 16.67 9.79 15.74
CA LEU A 114 16.47 11.23 15.52
C LEU A 114 15.11 11.73 15.98
N VAL A 115 14.06 10.91 15.85
CA VAL A 115 12.68 11.34 16.13
C VAL A 115 12.21 10.75 17.45
N LEU A 116 12.27 9.42 17.61
CA LEU A 116 11.66 8.77 18.78
C LEU A 116 12.45 9.01 20.08
N ARG A 117 13.78 8.83 20.07
CA ARG A 117 14.60 8.98 21.29
C ARG A 117 14.49 10.39 21.90
N PRO A 118 14.58 11.49 21.12
CA PRO A 118 14.42 12.83 21.70
C PRO A 118 13.00 13.08 22.23
N LEU A 119 11.96 12.57 21.58
CA LEU A 119 10.57 12.77 22.02
C LEU A 119 10.23 11.99 23.30
N VAL A 120 10.80 10.79 23.48
CA VAL A 120 10.68 10.02 24.72
C VAL A 120 11.41 10.70 25.87
N ASN A 121 12.58 11.28 25.60
CA ASN A 121 13.40 11.92 26.63
C ASN A 121 12.88 13.29 27.11
N GLN A 122 11.77 13.80 26.54
CA GLN A 122 11.20 15.11 26.88
C GLN A 122 10.02 15.05 27.86
N ARG A 123 9.54 13.87 28.27
CA ARG A 123 8.38 13.75 29.17
C ARG A 123 8.72 13.07 30.50
N SER A 124 9.05 13.93 31.47
CA SER A 124 8.38 13.99 32.77
C SER A 124 8.79 15.27 33.51
N PRO A 125 8.10 16.42 33.32
CA PRO A 125 8.02 17.42 34.37
C PRO A 125 7.38 16.74 35.58
N SER A 126 8.11 16.67 36.69
CA SER A 126 7.67 16.07 37.94
C SER A 126 6.25 16.51 38.29
N SER A 127 5.35 15.55 38.45
CA SER A 127 3.98 15.73 38.95
C SER A 127 3.92 16.14 40.43
N SER A 128 4.95 16.82 40.96
CA SER A 128 5.05 17.22 42.37
C SER A 128 4.02 18.27 42.79
N SER A 129 3.16 18.74 41.88
CA SER A 129 2.05 19.65 42.18
C SER A 129 0.67 18.97 42.23
N TRP A 130 0.55 17.65 42.00
CA TRP A 130 -0.70 16.95 42.31
C TRP A 130 -0.78 16.66 43.82
N ARG A 131 -0.90 17.72 44.61
CA ARG A 131 -1.36 17.67 46.01
C ARG A 131 -2.77 18.27 46.03
N PRO A 132 -3.83 17.47 46.21
CA PRO A 132 -5.12 18.02 46.58
C PRO A 132 -4.99 18.70 47.95
N SER A 133 -5.06 20.03 47.98
CA SER A 133 -5.19 20.78 49.22
C SER A 133 -6.64 20.65 49.69
N ALA A 134 -6.84 19.78 50.69
CA ALA A 134 -7.99 19.62 51.61
C ALA A 134 -9.40 19.81 51.03
#